data_AF-A0A4R5DWZ9-F1
#
_entry.id   AF-A0A4R5DWZ9-F1
#
_cell.length_a   1.000
_cell.length_b   1.000
_cell.length_c   1.000
_cell.angle_alpha   90.00
_cell.angle_beta   90.00
_cell.angle_gamma   90.00
#
_symmetry.space_group_name_H-M   'P 1'
#
loop_
_entity.id
_entity.type
_entity.pdbx_description
1 polymer ?
#
loop_
_entity_poly.entity_id
_entity_poly.type
_entity_poly.pdbx_seq_one_letter_code
_entity_poly.pdbx_strand_id
1 'polypeptide(L)' 'MTVTYDYTGKAVLVTGGTKGIGAAIARAFHEAGATVTICARTPP' A
#
# COMPACT_ATOMS: atom_id res chain seq x y z
N MET A 1 23.80 0.83 -3.23
CA MET A 1 23.14 2.10 -2.86
C MET A 1 21.65 1.83 -2.89
N THR A 2 20.96 1.90 -1.75
CA THR A 2 19.51 1.63 -1.65
C THR A 2 18.75 2.94 -1.56
N VAL A 3 17.66 3.05 -2.32
CA VAL A 3 16.73 4.18 -2.25
C VAL A 3 15.64 3.81 -1.25
N THR A 4 15.37 4.71 -0.30
CA THR A 4 14.30 4.57 0.69
C THR A 4 13.28 5.66 0.45
N TYR A 5 12.00 5.32 0.49
CA TYR A 5 10.89 6.27 0.37
C TYR A 5 10.21 6.45 1.72
N ASP A 6 9.96 7.70 2.11
CA ASP A 6 9.16 8.06 3.29
C ASP A 6 7.87 8.73 2.83
N TYR A 7 6.75 8.10 3.17
CA TYR A 7 5.40 8.53 2.87
C TYR A 7 4.62 8.90 4.14
N THR A 8 5.31 9.19 5.24
CA THR A 8 4.68 9.68 6.48
C THR A 8 3.77 10.87 6.20
N GLY A 9 2.55 10.80 6.72
CA GLY A 9 1.53 11.83 6.52
C GLY A 9 0.88 11.87 5.13
N LYS A 10 1.19 10.91 4.25
CA LYS A 10 0.52 10.75 2.96
C LYS A 10 -0.61 9.73 3.05
N ALA A 11 -1.69 10.00 2.33
CA ALA A 11 -2.78 9.05 2.12
C ALA A 11 -2.63 8.38 0.74
N VAL A 12 -2.79 7.05 0.69
CA VAL A 12 -2.64 6.25 -0.54
C VAL A 12 -3.86 5.33 -0.70
N LEU A 13 -4.44 5.31 -1.91
CA LEU A 13 -5.47 4.36 -2.31
C LEU A 13 -4.87 3.29 -3.23
N VAL A 14 -4.98 2.02 -2.84
CA VAL A 14 -4.57 0.88 -3.67
C VAL A 14 -5.79 0.06 -4.08
N THR A 15 -6.07 0.01 -5.38
CA THR A 15 -7.13 -0.84 -5.93
C THR A 15 -6.63 -2.27 -6.12
N GLY A 16 -7.53 -3.26 -5.97
CA GLY A 16 -7.14 -4.66 -6.00
C GLY A 16 -6.20 -5.08 -4.85
N GLY A 17 -6.22 -4.35 -3.73
CA GLY A 17 -5.22 -4.45 -2.65
C GLY A 17 -5.30 -5.70 -1.76
N THR A 18 -6.20 -6.65 -2.03
CA THR A 18 -6.40 -7.83 -1.15
C THR A 18 -5.49 -9.01 -1.47
N LYS A 19 -4.90 -9.09 -2.67
CA LYS A 19 -4.00 -10.20 -3.04
C LYS A 19 -2.94 -9.82 -4.08
N GLY A 20 -1.98 -10.72 -4.28
CA GLY A 20 -0.93 -10.59 -5.31
C GLY A 20 -0.18 -9.26 -5.22
N ILE A 21 0.01 -8.63 -6.38
CA ILE A 21 0.76 -7.37 -6.53
C ILE A 21 0.09 -6.24 -5.75
N GLY A 22 -1.23 -6.11 -5.79
CA GLY A 22 -1.95 -5.06 -5.07
C GLY A 22 -1.71 -5.10 -3.57
N ALA A 23 -1.72 -6.30 -2.98
CA ALA A 23 -1.42 -6.47 -1.56
C ALA A 23 0.06 -6.18 -1.23
N ALA A 24 0.99 -6.53 -2.13
CA ALA A 24 2.41 -6.18 -1.96
C ALA A 24 2.63 -4.66 -2.01
N ILE A 25 1.98 -3.96 -2.95
CA ILE A 25 2.03 -2.51 -3.07
C ILE A 25 1.46 -1.84 -1.82
N ALA A 26 0.28 -2.27 -1.37
CA ALA A 26 -0.35 -1.73 -0.17
C ALA A 26 0.55 -1.87 1.07
N ARG A 27 1.20 -3.03 1.24
CA ARG A 27 2.18 -3.24 2.32
C ARG A 27 3.39 -2.33 2.18
N ALA A 28 4.00 -2.23 1.00
CA ALA A 28 5.16 -1.39 0.79
C ALA A 28 4.90 0.08 1.13
N PHE A 29 3.74 0.63 0.75
CA PHE A 29 3.36 2.00 1.12
C PHE A 29 3.10 2.16 2.62
N HIS A 30 2.48 1.17 3.25
CA HIS A 30 2.24 1.20 4.69
C HIS A 30 3.55 1.13 5.50
N GLU A 31 4.45 0.24 5.11
CA GLU A 31 5.80 0.11 5.70
C GLU A 31 6.62 1.39 5.53
N ALA A 32 6.39 2.13 4.45
CA ALA A 32 6.97 3.45 4.20
C ALA A 32 6.25 4.61 4.94
N GLY A 33 5.30 4.33 5.83
CA GLY A 33 4.66 5.34 6.70
C GLY A 33 3.38 5.97 6.16
N ALA A 34 2.88 5.53 5.01
CA ALA A 34 1.61 6.04 4.49
C ALA A 34 0.40 5.52 5.28
N THR A 35 -0.67 6.32 5.30
CA THR A 35 -2.01 5.83 5.61
C THR A 35 -2.61 5.22 4.34
N VAL A 36 -2.78 3.90 4.33
CA VAL A 36 -3.20 3.16 3.13
C VAL A 36 -4.64 2.67 3.25
N THR A 37 -5.45 3.03 2.28
CA THR A 37 -6.80 2.46 2.07
C THR A 37 -6.75 1.52 0.87
N ILE A 38 -7.35 0.34 1.00
CA ILE A 38 -7.46 -0.62 -0.10
C ILE A 38 -8.92 -0.86 -0.49
N CYS A 39 -9.16 -1.18 -1.76
CA CYS A 39 -10.47 -1.67 -2.22
C CYS A 39 -10.33 -2.92 -3.09
N ALA A 40 -11.30 -3.83 -2.96
CA ALA A 40 -11.42 -5.02 -3.79
C ALA A 40 -12.88 -5.49 -3.83
N ARG A 41 -13.20 -6.35 -4.81
CA ARG A 41 -14.55 -6.90 -4.99
C ARG A 41 -14.90 -8.05 -4.04
N THR A 42 -13.89 -8.70 -3.46
CA THR A 42 -14.04 -9.89 -2.63
C THR A 42 -13.35 -9.64 -1.29
N PRO A 43 -13.96 -10.06 -0.16
CA PRO A 43 -13.32 -10.01 1.14
C PRO A 43 -11.98 -10.77 1.14
N PRO A 44 -11.01 -10.34 1.96
CA PRO A 44 -9.78 -11.10 2.19
C PRO A 44 -10.05 -12.44 2.89
#